data_AF-D1Z1J8-F1
#
_entry.id   AF-D1Z1J8-F1
#
_cell.length_a   1.000
_cell.length_b   1.000
_cell.length_c   1.000
_cell.angle_alpha   90.00
_cell.angle_beta   90.00
_cell.angle_gamma   90.00
#
_symmetry.space_group_name_H-M   'P 1'
#
loop_
_entity.id
_entity.type
_entity.pdbx_description
1 polymer ?
#
loop_
_entity_poly.entity_id
_entity_poly.type
_entity_poly.pdbx_seq_one_letter_code
_entity_poly.pdbx_strand_id
1 'polypeptide(L)'
;MDFGGFVEKYGEATTRVALRLAVGRIRGIIKEKVGRAAATNGICFLSIEELRCDVASVASVLSEFPFSPEEKDALLAKAWEIVTP
;
A
#
# COMPACT_ATOMS: atom_id res chain seq x y z
N MET A 1 2.05 14.05 -10.53
CA MET A 1 1.21 13.41 -11.56
C MET A 1 -0.15 13.14 -10.94
N ASP A 2 -1.26 13.38 -11.66
CA ASP A 2 -2.59 13.00 -11.17
C ASP A 2 -2.86 11.51 -11.45
N PHE A 3 -3.75 10.90 -10.67
CA PHE A 3 -4.07 9.48 -10.84
C PHE A 3 -4.76 9.19 -12.19
N GLY A 4 -5.44 10.20 -12.76
CA GLY A 4 -6.08 10.13 -14.08
C GLY A 4 -5.07 9.94 -15.21
N GLY A 5 -4.06 10.80 -15.32
CA GLY A 5 -3.00 10.67 -16.33
C GLY A 5 -2.17 9.40 -16.17
N PHE A 6 -2.07 8.87 -14.95
CA PHE A 6 -1.44 7.57 -14.70
C PHE A 6 -2.25 6.40 -15.28
N VAL A 7 -3.59 6.43 -15.14
CA VAL A 7 -4.49 5.43 -15.73
C VAL A 7 -4.46 5.48 -17.26
N GLU A 8 -4.42 6.67 -17.85
CA GLU A 8 -4.33 6.83 -19.31
C GLU A 8 -3.03 6.26 -19.88
N LYS A 9 -1.90 6.43 -19.16
CA LYS A 9 -0.58 5.98 -19.60
C LYS A 9 -0.40 4.46 -19.60
N TYR A 10 -0.86 3.77 -18.57
CA TYR A 10 -0.64 2.32 -18.39
C TYR A 10 -1.87 1.45 -18.67
N GLY A 11 -3.01 2.08 -18.90
CA GLY A 11 -4.29 1.43 -19.08
C GLY A 11 -4.95 1.04 -17.75
N GLU A 12 -6.29 1.12 -17.76
CA GLU A 12 -7.10 0.88 -16.56
C GLU A 12 -6.89 -0.51 -15.95
N ALA A 13 -6.74 -1.54 -16.78
CA ALA A 13 -6.54 -2.91 -16.29
C ALA A 13 -5.25 -3.04 -15.46
N THR A 14 -4.14 -2.50 -15.95
CA THR A 14 -2.84 -2.53 -15.28
C THR A 14 -2.88 -1.75 -13.98
N THR A 15 -3.40 -0.52 -14.03
CA THR A 15 -3.53 0.35 -12.85
C THR A 15 -4.43 -0.26 -11.80
N ARG A 16 -5.54 -0.88 -12.20
CA ARG A 16 -6.47 -1.54 -11.28
C ARG A 16 -5.83 -2.74 -10.59
N VAL A 17 -5.04 -3.55 -11.31
CA VAL A 17 -4.32 -4.68 -10.71
C VAL A 17 -3.29 -4.18 -9.70
N ALA A 18 -2.45 -3.20 -10.08
CA ALA A 18 -1.47 -2.62 -9.18
C ALA A 18 -2.12 -2.01 -7.91
N LEU A 19 -3.19 -1.25 -8.08
CA LEU A 19 -3.94 -0.65 -6.98
C LEU A 19 -4.54 -1.71 -6.05
N ARG A 20 -5.13 -2.77 -6.61
CA ARG A 20 -5.70 -3.87 -5.83
C ARG A 20 -4.64 -4.59 -5.00
N LEU A 21 -3.44 -4.80 -5.56
CA LEU A 21 -2.33 -5.43 -4.84
C LEU A 21 -1.83 -4.54 -3.71
N ALA A 22 -1.64 -3.24 -3.96
CA ALA A 22 -1.23 -2.27 -2.94
C ALA A 22 -2.24 -2.19 -1.78
N VAL A 23 -3.54 -2.01 -2.11
CA VAL A 23 -4.63 -2.00 -1.12
C VAL A 23 -4.68 -3.31 -0.33
N GLY A 24 -4.55 -4.44 -1.01
CA GLY A 24 -4.53 -5.76 -0.38
C GLY A 24 -3.38 -5.90 0.63
N ARG A 25 -2.18 -5.43 0.26
CA ARG A 25 -1.01 -5.49 1.14
C ARG A 25 -1.16 -4.60 2.36
N ILE A 26 -1.59 -3.35 2.18
CA ILE A 26 -1.82 -2.41 3.28
C ILE A 26 -2.85 -2.99 4.25
N ARG A 27 -3.99 -3.50 3.76
CA ARG A 27 -5.00 -4.17 4.61
C ARG A 27 -4.44 -5.37 5.35
N GLY A 28 -3.60 -6.17 4.70
CA GLY A 28 -2.93 -7.31 5.32
C GLY A 28 -2.06 -6.90 6.51
N ILE A 29 -1.24 -5.87 6.34
CA ILE A 29 -0.39 -5.31 7.40
C ILE A 29 -1.27 -4.80 8.56
N ILE A 30 -2.28 -3.99 8.28
CA ILE A 30 -3.19 -3.46 9.32
C ILE A 30 -3.85 -4.60 10.09
N LYS A 31 -4.37 -5.62 9.39
CA LYS A 31 -5.01 -6.77 10.02
C LYS A 31 -4.05 -7.54 10.93
N GLU A 32 -2.80 -7.71 10.50
CA GLU A 32 -1.76 -8.35 11.32
C GLU A 32 -1.46 -7.54 12.58
N LYS A 33 -1.28 -6.22 12.46
CA LYS A 33 -1.01 -5.33 13.62
C LYS A 33 -2.19 -5.29 14.58
N VAL A 34 -3.41 -5.18 14.08
CA VAL A 34 -4.64 -5.22 14.89
C VAL A 34 -4.78 -6.57 15.58
N GLY A 35 -4.51 -7.68 14.89
CA GLY A 35 -4.53 -9.02 15.49
C GLY A 35 -3.50 -9.17 16.62
N ARG A 36 -2.29 -8.64 16.43
CA ARG A 36 -1.27 -8.59 17.48
C ARG A 36 -1.72 -7.74 18.67
N ALA A 37 -2.28 -6.56 18.42
CA ALA A 37 -2.81 -5.69 19.47
C ALA A 37 -3.94 -6.38 20.27
N ALA A 38 -4.82 -7.13 19.61
CA ALA A 38 -5.87 -7.89 20.28
C ALA A 38 -5.32 -8.96 21.24
N ALA A 39 -4.17 -9.57 20.90
CA ALA A 39 -3.49 -10.53 21.78
C ALA A 39 -2.76 -9.87 22.97
N THR A 40 -2.50 -8.56 22.90
CA THR A 40 -1.80 -7.76 23.93
C THR A 40 -2.74 -6.79 24.64
N ASN A 41 -3.99 -7.22 24.92
CA ASN A 41 -5.01 -6.42 25.61
C ASN A 41 -5.30 -5.05 24.94
N GLY A 42 -5.23 -5.00 23.61
CA GLY A 42 -5.47 -3.78 22.82
C GLY A 42 -4.26 -2.86 22.67
N ILE A 43 -3.09 -3.22 23.19
CA ILE A 43 -1.88 -2.40 23.07
C ILE A 43 -1.16 -2.71 21.76
N CYS A 44 -1.19 -1.77 20.81
CA CYS A 44 -0.38 -1.84 19.60
C CYS A 44 0.97 -1.14 19.84
N PHE A 45 2.05 -1.92 19.97
CA PHE A 45 3.41 -1.39 19.97
C PHE A 45 4.04 -1.62 18.59
N LEU A 46 4.60 -0.58 18.00
CA LEU A 46 5.25 -0.61 16.69
C LEU A 46 6.64 -0.02 16.81
N SER A 47 7.67 -0.80 16.50
CA SER A 47 9.02 -0.26 16.38
C SER A 47 9.20 0.50 15.07
N ILE A 48 10.19 1.41 15.03
CA ILE A 48 10.56 2.11 13.79
C ILE A 48 11.03 1.12 12.72
N GLU A 49 11.73 0.05 13.12
CA GLU A 49 12.18 -1.00 12.19
C GLU A 49 11.02 -1.74 11.57
N GLU A 50 10.00 -2.09 12.36
CA GLU A 50 8.78 -2.71 11.85
C GLU A 50 8.06 -1.80 10.87
N LEU A 51 7.91 -0.51 11.19
CA LEU A 51 7.30 0.47 10.28
C LEU A 51 8.07 0.56 8.96
N ARG A 52 9.41 0.54 9.00
CA ARG A 52 10.25 0.52 7.78
C ARG A 52 10.03 -0.75 6.98
N CYS A 53 9.96 -1.91 7.62
CA CYS A 53 9.66 -3.17 6.95
C CYS A 53 8.26 -3.16 6.33
N ASP A 54 7.25 -2.62 7.01
CA ASP A 54 5.88 -2.51 6.52
C ASP A 54 5.83 -1.62 5.26
N VAL A 55 6.46 -0.44 5.31
CA VAL A 55 6.54 0.49 4.17
C VAL A 55 7.30 -0.15 2.99
N ALA A 56 8.46 -0.74 3.25
CA ALA A 56 9.24 -1.43 2.21
C ALA A 56 8.44 -2.58 1.58
N SER A 57 7.67 -3.31 2.40
CA SER A 57 6.83 -4.39 1.92
C SER A 57 5.71 -3.88 1.02
N VAL A 58 5.04 -2.77 1.36
CA VAL A 58 4.04 -2.14 0.50
C VAL A 58 4.65 -1.68 -0.83
N ALA A 59 5.80 -1.01 -0.79
CA ALA A 59 6.50 -0.56 -1.99
C ALA A 59 6.96 -1.72 -2.89
N SER A 60 7.37 -2.84 -2.30
CA SER A 60 7.85 -4.02 -3.03
C SER A 60 6.78 -4.65 -3.94
N VAL A 61 5.50 -4.49 -3.60
CA VAL A 61 4.38 -5.00 -4.40
C VAL A 61 4.30 -4.31 -5.77
N LEU A 62 4.85 -3.10 -5.88
CA LEU A 62 4.89 -2.33 -7.11
C LEU A 62 6.20 -2.51 -7.89
N SER A 63 7.12 -3.37 -7.43
CA SER A 63 8.43 -3.57 -8.06
C SER A 63 8.33 -4.21 -9.45
N GLU A 64 7.35 -5.08 -9.65
CA GLU A 64 7.11 -5.79 -10.92
C GLU A 64 6.45 -4.90 -11.98
N PHE A 65 5.97 -3.71 -11.61
CA PHE A 65 5.33 -2.78 -12.53
C PHE A 65 6.34 -1.76 -13.09
N PRO A 66 6.25 -1.42 -14.39
CA PRO A 66 7.14 -0.49 -15.06
C PRO A 66 6.81 0.98 -14.73
N PHE A 67 6.49 1.28 -13.47
CA PHE A 67 6.14 2.61 -13.00
C PHE A 67 7.38 3.36 -12.52
N SER A 68 7.40 4.68 -12.73
CA SER A 68 8.39 5.56 -12.11
C SER A 68 8.17 5.65 -10.59
N PRO A 69 9.16 6.12 -9.82
CA PRO A 69 9.00 6.33 -8.38
C PRO A 69 7.80 7.24 -8.05
N GLU A 70 7.63 8.33 -8.78
CA GLU A 70 6.53 9.29 -8.56
C GLU A 70 5.15 8.68 -8.86
N GLU A 71 5.08 7.79 -9.85
CA GLU A 71 3.87 7.05 -10.21
C GLU A 71 3.50 6.00 -9.15
N LYS A 72 4.52 5.32 -8.59
CA LYS A 72 4.33 4.42 -7.46
C LYS A 72 3.81 5.18 -6.25
N ASP A 73 4.37 6.35 -5.95
CA ASP A 73 3.92 7.19 -4.85
C ASP A 73 2.46 7.65 -5.04
N ALA A 74 2.08 8.07 -6.24
CA ALA A 74 0.70 8.46 -6.54
C ALA A 74 -0.29 7.29 -6.36
N LEU A 75 0.09 6.08 -6.80
CA LEU A 75 -0.74 4.88 -6.62
C LEU A 75 -0.82 4.46 -5.15
N LEU A 76 0.28 4.55 -4.41
CA LEU A 76 0.31 4.24 -2.97
C LEU A 76 -0.52 5.24 -2.17
N ALA A 77 -0.44 6.53 -2.48
CA ALA A 77 -1.32 7.54 -1.91
C ALA A 77 -2.80 7.19 -2.15
N LYS A 78 -3.13 6.79 -3.39
CA LYS A 78 -4.51 6.37 -3.71
C LYS A 78 -4.93 5.10 -2.97
N ALA A 79 -4.01 4.14 -2.82
CA ALA A 79 -4.26 2.93 -2.06
C ALA A 79 -4.52 3.23 -0.57
N TRP A 80 -3.79 4.18 0.01
CA TRP A 80 -4.01 4.65 1.39
C TRP A 80 -5.39 5.29 1.54
N GLU A 81 -5.79 6.20 0.65
CA GLU A 81 -7.13 6.81 0.67
C GLU A 81 -8.26 5.76 0.67
N ILE A 82 -8.08 4.64 -0.04
CA ILE A 82 -9.08 3.56 -0.10
C ILE A 82 -9.13 2.75 1.20
N VAL A 83 -8.01 2.66 1.92
CA VAL A 83 -7.92 1.89 3.17
C VAL A 83 -8.35 2.72 4.37
N THR A 84 -8.11 4.04 4.36
CA THR A 84 -8.53 5.00 5.38
C THR A 84 -9.61 5.92 4.81
N PRO A 85 -10.88 5.48 4.76
CA PRO A 85 -12.00 6.32 4.34
C PRO A 85 -12.31 7.44 5.34
#